data_AF-A0A6B3EP85-F1
#
_entry.id   AF-A0A6B3EP85-F1
#
_cell.length_a   1.000
_cell.length_b   1.000
_cell.length_c   1.000
_cell.angle_alpha   90.00
_cell.angle_beta   90.00
_cell.angle_gamma   90.00
#
_symmetry.space_group_name_H-M   'P 1'
#
loop_
_entity.id
_entity.type
_entity.pdbx_description
1 polymer ?
#
loop_
_entity_poly.entity_id
_entity_poly.type
_entity_poly.pdbx_seq_one_letter_code
_entity_poly.pdbx_strand_id
1 'polypeptide(L)'
;PGGPRRPAMAAASTPQRPGTSGPALILRNPAHMTERELLKLALQRPELVSPAFDAYEIDEFTAEPYAAVRQAIADAGGAEEGVHDAMAYLTAVREAAPDDRVRAMVTELAVEPIRRRVVDDVYASEQLVRVRVRAVQRRVTELQGTFTRVSAQGDQARAAEVQSELWVLEQYGRALQQQGAAAL
;
A
#
# COMPACT_ATOMS: atom_id res chain seq x y z
N PRO A 1 -35.38 -28.59 54.45
CA PRO A 1 -34.53 -29.55 53.69
C PRO A 1 -34.21 -28.99 52.30
N GLY A 2 -33.02 -28.42 52.15
CA GLY A 2 -32.57 -27.71 50.94
C GLY A 2 -32.21 -28.66 49.80
N GLY A 3 -32.53 -28.23 48.57
CA GLY A 3 -32.11 -28.93 47.35
C GLY A 3 -30.66 -28.60 46.97
N PRO A 4 -30.01 -29.41 46.12
CA PRO A 4 -28.77 -29.02 45.47
C PRO A 4 -29.00 -28.56 44.02
N ARG A 5 -28.47 -27.36 43.75
CA ARG A 5 -28.23 -26.76 42.44
C ARG A 5 -27.05 -27.47 41.73
N ARG A 6 -27.11 -27.50 40.38
CA ARG A 6 -26.07 -27.93 39.43
C ARG A 6 -24.72 -27.21 39.64
N PRO A 7 -23.64 -27.66 38.98
CA PRO A 7 -23.33 -26.94 37.74
C PRO A 7 -23.03 -27.85 36.55
N ALA A 8 -23.55 -27.44 35.39
CA ALA A 8 -23.14 -27.92 34.09
C ALA A 8 -21.75 -27.37 33.76
N MET A 9 -20.89 -28.22 33.22
CA MET A 9 -19.62 -27.82 32.63
C MET A 9 -19.88 -26.80 31.52
N ALA A 10 -19.38 -25.60 31.72
CA ALA A 10 -19.24 -24.59 30.68
C ALA A 10 -18.24 -25.12 29.64
N ALA A 11 -18.68 -25.24 28.39
CA ALA A 11 -17.80 -25.43 27.26
C ALA A 11 -16.90 -24.19 27.17
N ALA A 12 -15.62 -24.37 27.48
CA ALA A 12 -14.62 -23.34 27.28
C ALA A 12 -14.43 -23.13 25.77
N SER A 13 -14.97 -22.03 25.25
CA SER A 13 -14.61 -21.49 23.94
C SER A 13 -13.16 -21.00 24.02
N THR A 14 -12.23 -21.77 23.45
CA THR A 14 -10.84 -21.31 23.29
C THR A 14 -10.74 -20.26 22.18
N PRO A 15 -9.92 -19.21 22.37
CA PRO A 15 -9.92 -18.02 21.54
C PRO A 15 -9.34 -18.30 20.15
N GLN A 16 -10.07 -17.83 19.13
CA GLN A 16 -9.65 -17.82 17.74
C GLN A 16 -8.44 -16.88 17.61
N ARG A 17 -7.27 -17.45 17.32
CA ARG A 17 -6.05 -16.72 16.94
C ARG A 17 -6.43 -15.73 15.81
N PRO A 18 -6.12 -14.43 15.88
CA PRO A 18 -6.38 -13.54 14.76
C PRO A 18 -5.51 -14.00 13.59
N GLY A 19 -6.13 -14.72 12.66
CA GLY A 19 -5.53 -15.18 11.42
C GLY A 19 -5.46 -14.03 10.44
N THR A 20 -4.29 -13.88 9.81
CA THR A 20 -4.04 -13.24 8.51
C THR A 20 -5.23 -12.44 7.95
N SER A 21 -5.46 -11.22 8.42
CA SER A 21 -6.68 -10.47 8.08
C SER A 21 -6.52 -9.60 6.83
N GLY A 22 -6.38 -10.31 5.71
CA GLY A 22 -6.89 -9.83 4.43
C GLY A 22 -7.72 -10.95 3.82
N PRO A 23 -8.67 -10.67 2.91
CA PRO A 23 -9.24 -11.72 2.07
C PRO A 23 -8.09 -12.57 1.52
N ALA A 24 -8.11 -13.89 1.75
CA ALA A 24 -6.96 -14.76 1.46
C ALA A 24 -6.45 -14.64 0.01
N LEU A 25 -7.31 -14.20 -0.93
CA LEU A 25 -6.98 -13.92 -2.31
C LEU A 25 -6.07 -12.68 -2.49
N ILE A 26 -6.28 -11.62 -1.69
CA ILE A 26 -5.44 -10.41 -1.73
C ILE A 26 -4.02 -10.73 -1.27
N LEU A 27 -3.88 -11.56 -0.23
CA LEU A 27 -2.57 -11.93 0.32
C LEU A 27 -1.79 -12.94 -0.55
N ARG A 28 -2.40 -13.52 -1.58
CA ARG A 28 -1.72 -14.40 -2.55
C ARG A 28 -1.08 -13.62 -3.70
N ASN A 29 -1.47 -12.38 -3.95
CA ASN A 29 -0.88 -11.54 -4.99
C ASN A 29 0.40 -10.86 -4.46
N PRO A 30 1.58 -11.11 -5.06
CA PRO A 30 2.84 -10.49 -4.62
C PRO A 30 2.84 -8.95 -4.69
N ALA A 31 2.06 -8.34 -5.59
CA ALA A 31 1.92 -6.88 -5.67
C ALA A 31 1.21 -6.35 -4.42
N HIS A 32 0.03 -6.88 -4.13
CA HIS A 32 -0.74 -6.54 -2.93
C HIS A 32 0.04 -6.82 -1.64
N MET A 33 0.83 -7.89 -1.63
CA MET A 33 1.72 -8.19 -0.51
C MET A 33 2.77 -7.11 -0.26
N THR A 34 3.26 -6.45 -1.31
CA THR A 34 4.25 -5.36 -1.21
C THR A 34 3.56 -4.04 -0.86
N GLU A 35 2.41 -3.74 -1.49
CA GLU A 35 1.57 -2.58 -1.18
C GLU A 35 1.17 -2.56 0.30
N ARG A 36 0.69 -3.70 0.82
CA ARG A 36 0.37 -3.85 2.25
C ARG A 36 1.57 -3.54 3.13
N GLU A 37 2.73 -4.07 2.76
CA GLU A 37 3.96 -3.87 3.52
C GLU A 37 4.39 -2.40 3.55
N LEU A 38 4.28 -1.71 2.42
CA LEU A 38 4.56 -0.29 2.32
C LEU A 38 3.58 0.55 3.14
N LEU A 39 2.29 0.22 3.15
CA LEU A 39 1.31 0.90 4.00
C LEU A 39 1.57 0.68 5.49
N LYS A 40 2.01 -0.52 5.89
CA LYS A 40 2.45 -0.74 7.28
C LYS A 40 3.65 0.14 7.64
N LEU A 41 4.63 0.28 6.74
CA LEU A 41 5.76 1.19 6.95
C LEU A 41 5.28 2.63 7.10
N ALA A 42 4.40 3.12 6.22
CA ALA A 42 3.88 4.49 6.28
C ALA A 42 3.05 4.79 7.54
N LEU A 43 2.39 3.77 8.12
CA LEU A 43 1.60 3.94 9.34
C LEU A 43 2.42 3.75 10.62
N GLN A 44 3.41 2.85 10.62
CA GLN A 44 4.14 2.44 11.82
C GLN A 44 5.50 3.11 11.95
N ARG A 45 6.18 3.36 10.83
CA ARG A 45 7.55 3.88 10.73
C ARG A 45 7.65 4.94 9.61
N PRO A 46 6.81 6.00 9.66
CA PRO A 46 6.76 7.02 8.61
C PRO A 46 8.12 7.66 8.33
N GLU A 47 8.99 7.76 9.34
CA GLU A 47 10.34 8.32 9.23
C GLU A 47 11.27 7.55 8.29
N LEU A 48 10.94 6.29 7.95
CA LEU A 48 11.73 5.46 7.03
C LEU A 48 11.28 5.58 5.58
N VAL A 49 10.11 6.19 5.32
CA VAL A 49 9.50 6.23 3.98
C VAL A 49 9.11 7.64 3.53
N SER A 50 8.95 8.60 4.44
CA SER A 50 8.72 10.00 4.10
C SER A 50 10.06 10.69 3.71
N PRO A 51 10.08 11.61 2.73
CA PRO A 51 8.93 12.11 1.94
C PRO A 51 8.59 11.23 0.72
N ALA A 52 9.40 10.21 0.42
CA ALA A 52 9.25 9.44 -0.82
C ALA A 52 7.87 8.81 -0.97
N PHE A 53 7.29 8.26 0.10
CA PHE A 53 5.95 7.68 0.12
C PHE A 53 4.86 8.68 -0.25
N ASP A 54 5.00 9.95 0.17
CA ASP A 54 3.98 10.97 -0.03
C ASP A 54 3.87 11.38 -1.51
N ALA A 55 4.92 11.13 -2.31
CA ALA A 55 4.93 11.29 -3.76
C ALA A 55 4.33 10.10 -4.54
N TYR A 56 3.77 9.08 -3.87
CA TYR A 56 3.08 7.97 -4.55
C TYR A 56 1.62 8.33 -4.78
N GLU A 57 1.17 8.12 -6.01
CA GLU A 57 -0.22 8.33 -6.38
C GLU A 57 -1.11 7.17 -5.90
N ILE A 58 -2.42 7.42 -5.76
CA ILE A 58 -3.38 6.42 -5.27
C ILE A 58 -3.48 5.23 -6.22
N ASP A 59 -3.41 5.47 -7.52
CA ASP A 59 -3.51 4.44 -8.55
C ASP A 59 -2.29 3.50 -8.59
N GLU A 60 -1.19 3.85 -7.92
CA GLU A 60 -0.05 2.95 -7.72
C GLU A 60 -0.38 1.77 -6.80
N PHE A 61 -1.42 1.89 -5.98
CA PHE A 61 -1.95 0.83 -5.11
C PHE A 61 -3.10 0.10 -5.80
N THR A 62 -2.85 -1.13 -6.27
CA THR A 62 -3.78 -1.85 -7.14
C THR A 62 -4.91 -2.56 -6.41
N ALA A 63 -4.75 -2.87 -5.13
CA ALA A 63 -5.85 -3.38 -4.32
C ALA A 63 -6.72 -2.20 -3.81
N GLU A 64 -8.01 -2.23 -4.15
CA GLU A 64 -9.03 -1.27 -3.68
C GLU A 64 -8.90 -0.87 -2.19
N PRO A 65 -8.80 -1.80 -1.22
CA PRO A 65 -8.68 -1.40 0.18
C PRO A 65 -7.35 -0.71 0.51
N TYR A 66 -6.28 -0.95 -0.25
CA TYR A 66 -4.97 -0.34 -0.05
C TYR A 66 -4.91 1.05 -0.67
N ALA A 67 -5.53 1.23 -1.84
CA ALA A 67 -5.75 2.54 -2.42
C ALA A 67 -6.56 3.45 -1.48
N ALA A 68 -7.61 2.92 -0.85
CA ALA A 68 -8.42 3.67 0.11
C ALA A 68 -7.63 4.07 1.37
N VAL A 69 -6.73 3.21 1.87
CA VAL A 69 -5.82 3.56 2.98
C VAL A 69 -4.80 4.61 2.55
N ARG A 70 -4.22 4.48 1.35
CA ARG A 70 -3.29 5.49 0.80
C ARG A 70 -3.96 6.86 0.69
N GLN A 71 -5.21 6.90 0.24
CA GLN A 71 -6.02 8.13 0.18
C GLN A 71 -6.23 8.70 1.59
N ALA A 72 -6.65 7.89 2.56
CA ALA A 72 -6.83 8.35 3.94
C ALA A 72 -5.53 8.93 4.55
N ILE A 73 -4.36 8.37 4.20
CA ILE A 73 -3.06 8.93 4.60
C ILE A 73 -2.84 10.30 3.92
N ALA A 74 -3.13 10.45 2.62
CA ALA A 74 -3.02 11.74 1.93
C ALA A 74 -3.93 12.80 2.56
N ASP A 75 -5.18 12.45 2.82
CA ASP A 75 -6.19 13.35 3.38
C ASP A 75 -5.86 13.79 4.81
N ALA A 76 -5.08 12.98 5.54
CA ALA A 76 -4.56 13.32 6.86
C ALA A 76 -3.29 14.18 6.84
N GLY A 77 -2.80 14.59 5.65
CA GLY A 77 -1.60 15.41 5.48
C GLY A 77 -0.36 14.65 5.01
N GLY A 78 -0.45 13.34 4.80
CA GLY A 78 0.68 12.49 4.39
C GLY A 78 1.40 11.83 5.57
N ALA A 79 2.33 10.93 5.24
CA ALA A 79 3.16 10.23 6.21
C ALA A 79 4.14 11.16 6.94
N GLU A 80 4.49 12.30 6.35
CA GLU A 80 5.31 13.34 7.00
C GLU A 80 4.74 13.77 8.37
N GLU A 81 3.41 13.89 8.51
CA GLU A 81 2.76 14.22 9.79
C GLU A 81 3.07 13.17 10.88
N GLY A 82 3.21 11.90 10.48
CA GLY A 82 3.58 10.82 11.39
C GLY A 82 5.02 10.89 11.91
N VAL A 83 5.91 11.61 11.21
CA VAL A 83 7.29 11.88 11.67
C VAL A 83 7.26 12.90 12.83
N HIS A 84 6.31 13.83 12.81
CA HIS A 84 6.16 14.86 13.83
C HIS A 84 5.42 14.37 15.08
N ASP A 85 4.24 13.75 14.89
CA ASP A 85 3.43 13.20 15.98
C ASP A 85 2.69 11.94 15.52
N ALA A 86 3.28 10.78 15.81
CA ALA A 86 2.73 9.49 15.42
C ALA A 86 1.32 9.20 15.97
N MET A 87 0.98 9.69 17.17
CA MET A 87 -0.32 9.40 17.79
C MET A 87 -1.43 10.28 17.20
N ALA A 88 -1.15 11.57 17.03
CA ALA A 88 -2.06 12.49 16.35
C ALA A 88 -2.27 12.05 14.90
N TYR A 89 -1.18 11.69 14.19
CA TYR A 89 -1.22 11.19 12.82
C TYR A 89 -2.13 9.95 12.67
N LEU A 90 -1.94 8.89 13.46
CA LEU A 90 -2.79 7.70 13.35
C LEU A 90 -4.27 7.98 13.65
N THR A 91 -4.54 8.97 14.52
CA THR A 91 -5.91 9.44 14.78
C THR A 91 -6.47 10.12 13.54
N ALA A 92 -5.73 11.08 12.96
CA ALA A 92 -6.11 11.81 11.76
C ALA A 92 -6.36 10.88 10.56
N VAL A 93 -5.48 9.90 10.30
CA VAL A 93 -5.66 8.92 9.21
C VAL A 93 -6.95 8.09 9.41
N ARG A 94 -7.26 7.71 10.66
CA ARG A 94 -8.50 6.97 10.97
C ARG A 94 -9.74 7.84 10.86
N GLU A 95 -9.64 9.15 11.09
CA GLU A 95 -10.74 10.11 10.93
C GLU A 95 -10.99 10.45 9.46
N ALA A 96 -9.93 10.49 8.64
CA ALA A 96 -10.01 10.69 7.19
C ALA A 96 -10.55 9.46 6.43
N ALA A 97 -10.60 8.28 7.06
CA ALA A 97 -11.13 7.07 6.44
C ALA A 97 -12.60 7.26 6.02
N PRO A 98 -12.98 6.94 4.76
CA PRO A 98 -14.31 7.22 4.22
C PRO A 98 -15.43 6.34 4.81
N ASP A 99 -15.07 5.18 5.35
CA ASP A 99 -16.00 4.25 5.99
C ASP A 99 -15.31 3.40 7.07
N ASP A 100 -16.11 2.62 7.80
CA ASP A 100 -15.62 1.78 8.90
C ASP A 100 -14.76 0.61 8.42
N ARG A 101 -14.89 0.19 7.16
CA ARG A 101 -14.05 -0.87 6.58
C ARG A 101 -12.63 -0.38 6.38
N VAL A 102 -12.45 0.83 5.84
CA VAL A 102 -11.13 1.47 5.70
C VAL A 102 -10.56 1.79 7.09
N ARG A 103 -11.39 2.30 8.01
CA ARG A 103 -10.97 2.56 9.40
C ARG A 103 -10.44 1.31 10.11
N ALA A 104 -11.10 0.17 9.90
CA ALA A 104 -10.64 -1.11 10.41
C ALA A 104 -9.31 -1.53 9.77
N MET A 105 -9.16 -1.38 8.44
CA MET A 105 -7.92 -1.69 7.73
C MET A 105 -6.75 -0.82 8.22
N VAL A 106 -6.94 0.48 8.42
CA VAL A 106 -5.90 1.37 9.00
C VAL A 106 -5.48 0.86 10.38
N THR A 107 -6.45 0.56 11.24
CA THR A 107 -6.20 0.08 12.61
C THR A 107 -5.43 -1.25 12.59
N GLU A 108 -5.77 -2.15 11.67
CA GLU A 108 -5.07 -3.41 11.48
C GLU A 108 -3.63 -3.20 10.99
N LEU A 109 -3.44 -2.42 9.93
CA LEU A 109 -2.13 -2.15 9.34
C LEU A 109 -1.22 -1.36 10.29
N ALA A 110 -1.76 -0.56 11.19
CA ALA A 110 -0.99 0.17 12.19
C ALA A 110 -0.37 -0.73 13.27
N VAL A 111 -0.84 -1.98 13.41
CA VAL A 111 -0.34 -2.91 14.45
C VAL A 111 0.13 -4.26 13.89
N GLU A 112 -0.20 -4.58 12.64
CA GLU A 112 0.28 -5.82 12.02
C GLU A 112 1.82 -5.83 11.98
N PRO A 113 2.48 -6.90 12.44
CA PRO A 113 3.92 -7.00 12.34
C PRO A 113 4.43 -6.80 10.91
N ILE A 114 5.43 -5.93 10.77
CA ILE A 114 6.24 -5.83 9.55
C ILE A 114 6.94 -7.19 9.35
N ARG A 115 6.92 -7.72 8.12
CA ARG A 115 7.38 -9.08 7.79
C ARG A 115 8.87 -9.28 8.08
N ARG A 116 9.65 -8.20 8.02
CA ARG A 116 11.07 -8.23 8.32
C ARG A 116 11.27 -8.05 9.82
N ARG A 117 12.12 -8.91 10.41
CA ARG A 117 12.47 -8.84 11.83
C ARG A 117 13.19 -7.54 12.21
N VAL A 118 14.04 -7.03 11.31
CA VAL A 118 14.73 -5.74 11.47
C VAL A 118 14.15 -4.82 10.42
N VAL A 119 13.56 -3.71 10.86
CA VAL A 119 12.95 -2.70 10.01
C VAL A 119 13.93 -1.53 9.96
N ASP A 120 14.62 -1.39 8.83
CA ASP A 120 15.65 -0.39 8.58
C ASP A 120 15.40 0.36 7.26
N ASP A 121 16.19 1.40 7.00
CA ASP A 121 16.09 2.23 5.79
C ASP A 121 16.25 1.42 4.50
N VAL A 122 17.09 0.38 4.53
CA VAL A 122 17.29 -0.51 3.39
C VAL A 122 16.01 -1.26 3.06
N TYR A 123 15.37 -1.85 4.07
CA TYR A 123 14.11 -2.56 3.88
C TYR A 123 12.97 -1.64 3.42
N ALA A 124 12.87 -0.44 3.98
CA ALA A 124 11.87 0.55 3.59
C ALA A 124 12.07 0.99 2.13
N SER A 125 13.31 1.31 1.76
CA SER A 125 13.73 1.62 0.39
C SER A 125 13.39 0.51 -0.60
N GLU A 126 13.62 -0.76 -0.23
CA GLU A 126 13.22 -1.91 -1.05
C GLU A 126 11.71 -1.96 -1.29
N GLN A 127 10.87 -1.70 -0.28
CA GLN A 127 9.41 -1.74 -0.45
C GLN A 127 8.92 -0.59 -1.34
N LEU A 128 9.42 0.63 -1.13
CA LEU A 128 9.12 1.79 -1.98
C LEU A 128 9.42 1.47 -3.45
N VAL A 129 10.68 1.13 -3.76
CA VAL A 129 11.11 0.81 -5.12
C VAL A 129 10.29 -0.32 -5.74
N ARG A 130 9.97 -1.37 -4.98
CA ARG A 130 9.16 -2.50 -5.50
C ARG A 130 7.73 -2.12 -5.83
N VAL A 131 7.11 -1.18 -5.12
CA VAL A 131 5.78 -0.67 -5.49
C VAL A 131 5.91 0.19 -6.75
N ARG A 132 6.86 1.14 -6.76
CA ARG A 132 7.05 2.05 -7.90
C ARG A 132 7.38 1.33 -9.20
N VAL A 133 8.29 0.35 -9.17
CA VAL A 133 8.65 -0.45 -10.36
C VAL A 133 7.42 -1.15 -10.94
N ARG A 134 6.52 -1.67 -10.10
CA ARG A 134 5.29 -2.33 -10.58
C ARG A 134 4.31 -1.33 -11.18
N ALA A 135 4.16 -0.16 -10.56
CA ALA A 135 3.34 0.92 -11.11
C ALA A 135 3.85 1.37 -12.48
N VAL A 136 5.16 1.57 -12.62
CA VAL A 136 5.82 1.92 -13.91
C VAL A 136 5.58 0.83 -14.96
N GLN A 137 5.80 -0.46 -14.62
CA GLN A 137 5.57 -1.56 -15.55
C GLN A 137 4.12 -1.65 -16.05
N ARG A 138 3.15 -1.43 -15.14
CA ARG A 138 1.74 -1.38 -15.49
C ARG A 138 1.45 -0.21 -16.44
N ARG A 139 1.94 0.98 -16.12
CA ARG A 139 1.75 2.18 -16.94
C ARG A 139 2.38 2.05 -18.33
N VAL A 140 3.56 1.46 -18.44
CA VAL A 140 4.19 1.14 -19.72
C VAL A 140 3.30 0.21 -20.55
N THR A 141 2.74 -0.83 -19.94
CA THR A 141 1.85 -1.78 -20.63
C THR A 141 0.57 -1.07 -21.14
N GLU A 142 -0.02 -0.19 -20.33
CA GLU A 142 -1.20 0.60 -20.72
C GLU A 142 -0.91 1.55 -21.88
N LEU A 143 0.23 2.24 -21.84
CA LEU A 143 0.65 3.18 -22.87
C LEU A 143 1.03 2.46 -24.17
N GLN A 144 1.65 1.28 -24.10
CA GLN A 144 1.89 0.43 -25.28
C GLN A 144 0.57 0.05 -25.97
N GLY A 145 -0.43 -0.40 -25.20
CA GLY A 145 -1.76 -0.68 -25.74
C GLY A 145 -2.43 0.56 -26.34
N THR A 146 -2.24 1.73 -25.74
CA THR A 146 -2.74 3.00 -26.25
C THR A 146 -2.04 3.40 -27.55
N PHE A 147 -0.71 3.29 -27.60
CA PHE A 147 0.10 3.55 -28.78
C PHE A 147 -0.33 2.66 -29.96
N THR A 148 -0.55 1.36 -29.73
CA THR A 148 -1.03 0.45 -30.78
C THR A 148 -2.38 0.89 -31.34
N ARG A 149 -3.33 1.28 -30.48
CA ARG A 149 -4.67 1.73 -30.92
C ARG A 149 -4.61 3.05 -31.71
N VAL A 150 -3.88 4.04 -31.20
CA VAL A 150 -3.74 5.36 -31.84
C VAL A 150 -3.03 5.25 -33.20
N SER A 151 -1.95 4.45 -33.26
CA SER A 151 -1.22 4.21 -34.50
C SER A 151 -2.09 3.54 -35.56
N ALA A 152 -2.94 2.58 -35.17
CA ALA A 152 -3.88 1.92 -36.08
C ALA A 152 -4.97 2.86 -36.61
N GLN A 153 -5.28 3.95 -35.90
CA GLN A 153 -6.24 4.98 -36.31
C GLN A 153 -5.60 6.05 -37.23
N GLY A 154 -4.28 6.01 -37.44
CA GLY A 154 -3.56 6.94 -38.31
C GLY A 154 -3.22 8.29 -37.68
N ASP A 155 -3.48 8.48 -36.38
CA ASP A 155 -3.16 9.72 -35.67
C ASP A 155 -1.68 9.74 -35.23
N GLN A 156 -0.82 10.19 -36.16
CA GLN A 156 0.64 10.22 -35.96
C GLN A 156 1.07 11.20 -34.86
N ALA A 157 0.36 12.32 -34.71
CA ALA A 157 0.69 13.33 -33.70
C ALA A 157 0.48 12.75 -32.30
N ARG A 158 -0.69 12.15 -32.05
CA ARG A 158 -0.98 11.51 -30.77
C ARG A 158 -0.10 10.29 -30.52
N ALA A 159 0.26 9.52 -31.55
CA ALA A 159 1.19 8.40 -31.41
C ALA A 159 2.58 8.86 -30.95
N ALA A 160 3.09 9.97 -31.49
CA ALA A 160 4.38 10.54 -31.09
C ALA A 160 4.39 11.02 -29.63
N GLU A 161 3.30 11.62 -29.16
CA GLU A 161 3.15 12.01 -27.75
C GLU A 161 3.23 10.80 -26.81
N VAL A 162 2.46 9.74 -27.09
CA VAL A 162 2.46 8.51 -26.28
C VAL A 162 3.83 7.82 -26.33
N GLN A 163 4.48 7.82 -27.49
CA GLN A 163 5.82 7.26 -27.64
C GLN A 163 6.86 8.00 -26.78
N SER A 164 6.74 9.33 -26.66
CA SER A 164 7.61 10.12 -25.80
C SER A 164 7.37 9.82 -24.31
N GLU A 165 6.11 9.70 -23.88
CA GLU A 165 5.77 9.32 -22.50
C GLU A 165 6.32 7.93 -22.15
N LEU A 166 6.18 6.96 -23.08
CA LEU A 166 6.76 5.63 -22.95
C LEU A 166 8.27 5.67 -22.73
N TRP A 167 9.00 6.44 -23.55
CA TRP A 167 10.45 6.53 -23.42
C TRP A 167 10.87 7.08 -22.06
N VAL A 168 10.19 8.13 -21.57
CA VAL A 168 10.46 8.70 -20.24
C VAL A 168 10.24 7.66 -19.13
N LEU A 169 9.13 6.93 -19.17
CA LEU A 169 8.83 5.90 -18.17
C LEU A 169 9.80 4.72 -18.22
N GLU A 170 10.26 4.31 -19.40
CA GLU A 170 11.27 3.26 -19.54
C GLU A 170 12.65 3.68 -19.00
N GLN A 171 13.01 4.96 -19.15
CA GLN A 171 14.23 5.49 -18.52
C GLN A 171 14.09 5.52 -17.00
N TYR A 172 12.93 5.97 -16.50
CA TYR A 172 12.64 5.98 -15.08
C TYR A 172 12.66 4.57 -14.47
N GLY A 173 12.02 3.59 -15.13
CA GLY A 173 12.06 2.18 -14.72
C GLY A 173 13.49 1.61 -14.65
N ARG A 174 14.36 2.02 -15.60
CA ARG A 174 15.78 1.64 -15.56
C ARG A 174 16.54 2.32 -14.42
N ALA A 175 16.26 3.60 -14.15
CA ALA A 175 16.87 4.32 -13.03
C ALA A 175 16.53 3.64 -11.68
N LEU A 176 15.27 3.26 -11.47
CA LEU A 176 14.83 2.52 -10.28
C LEU A 176 15.58 1.19 -10.10
N GLN A 177 15.86 0.47 -11.19
CA GLN A 177 16.61 -0.79 -11.14
C GLN A 177 18.10 -0.60 -10.83
N GLN A 178 18.70 0.49 -11.33
CA GLN A 178 20.14 0.75 -11.18
C GLN A 178 20.49 1.46 -9.87
N GLN A 179 19.62 2.38 -9.43
CA GLN A 179 19.88 3.33 -8.35
C GLN A 179 18.99 3.08 -7.12
N GLY A 180 17.94 2.25 -7.25
CA GLY A 180 17.03 1.95 -6.16
C GLY A 180 16.29 3.19 -5.68
N ALA A 181 16.28 3.42 -4.37
CA ALA A 181 15.56 4.53 -3.76
C ALA A 181 16.14 5.91 -4.11
N ALA A 182 17.39 5.99 -4.58
CA ALA A 182 17.97 7.26 -5.03
C ALA A 182 17.32 7.81 -6.32
N ALA A 183 16.53 6.99 -7.02
CA ALA A 183 15.76 7.39 -8.19
C ALA A 183 14.28 7.70 -7.87
N LEU A 184 13.86 7.66 -6.61
CA LEU A 184 12.52 8.09 -6.17
C LEU A 184 12.48 9.60 -6.00
#